data_AF-A0A3M2B3M4-F1
#
_entry.id   AF-A0A3M2B3M4-F1
#
_cell.length_a   1.000
_cell.length_b   1.000
_cell.length_c   1.000
_cell.angle_alpha   90.00
_cell.angle_beta   90.00
_cell.angle_gamma   90.00
#
_symmetry.space_group_name_H-M   'P 1'
#
loop_
_entity.id
_entity.type
_entity.pdbx_description
1 polymer ?
#
loop_
_entity_poly.entity_id
_entity_poly.type
_entity_poly.pdbx_seq_one_letter_code
_entity_poly.pdbx_strand_id
1 'polypeptide(L)'
;MRLIICACLMLWTAGFALAAESIAVVPRNSYLIRPVASASDLANQIRTEPIVAQRYARHFKRSAWEIAEYVEKNLRLTRLEKAQTFNVYYSPPDDRLMVVRRTLPKGTPVFVEKKTGKPVLKANCGNPLTPAVSIRTPQAQVPIEVTSIATPQPVFAAMIDAPQLPTVELVETAEAPLEEVVAADVLPTETLVETLPEAAPEPEAPPVVMAVASSSANQIPMISGGGFNWLPFLPFIAVIVARAGDDDFEPIPEPTSLMVLGMGLSVLYPLSRKVFSRSQNSSQRTGDSNTHSA
;
A
#
# COMPACT_ATOMS: atom_id res chain seq x y z
N MET A 1 50.18 13.24 -28.35
CA MET A 1 48.74 13.65 -28.38
C MET A 1 47.72 12.49 -28.43
N ARG A 2 48.10 11.21 -28.48
CA ARG A 2 47.15 10.06 -28.52
C ARG A 2 46.89 9.38 -27.16
N LEU A 3 47.57 9.79 -26.10
CA LEU A 3 47.54 9.14 -24.78
C LEU A 3 46.55 9.77 -23.78
N ILE A 4 45.91 10.89 -24.13
CA ILE A 4 45.00 11.63 -23.23
C ILE A 4 43.53 11.19 -23.42
N ILE A 5 43.21 10.50 -24.53
CA ILE A 5 41.82 10.14 -24.87
C ILE A 5 41.34 8.87 -24.13
N CYS A 6 42.25 7.99 -23.68
CA CYS A 6 41.87 6.77 -22.96
C CYS A 6 41.52 6.97 -21.48
N ALA A 7 41.96 8.07 -20.84
CA ALA A 7 41.71 8.30 -19.42
C ALA A 7 40.32 8.88 -19.11
N CYS A 8 39.64 9.49 -20.10
CA CYS A 8 38.29 10.04 -19.92
C CYS A 8 37.18 8.99 -20.04
N LEU A 9 37.45 7.80 -20.59
CA LEU A 9 36.42 6.78 -20.84
C LEU A 9 36.23 5.80 -19.67
N MET A 10 37.15 5.79 -18.71
CA MET A 10 37.06 4.99 -17.48
C MET A 10 36.32 5.71 -16.33
N LEU A 11 35.93 6.98 -16.53
CA LEU A 11 35.27 7.80 -15.50
C LEU A 11 33.76 7.96 -15.73
N TRP A 12 33.13 7.01 -16.44
CA TRP A 12 31.70 7.04 -16.78
C TRP A 12 30.91 5.79 -16.33
N THR A 13 31.51 4.87 -15.57
CA THR A 13 30.86 3.62 -15.11
C THR A 13 30.61 3.53 -13.61
N ALA A 14 30.85 4.61 -12.86
CA ALA A 14 30.51 4.69 -11.44
C ALA A 14 29.32 5.64 -11.25
N GLY A 15 28.09 5.14 -11.14
CA GLY A 15 27.00 6.03 -10.73
C GLY A 15 25.56 5.54 -10.74
N PHE A 16 25.20 4.46 -11.45
CA PHE A 16 23.83 3.94 -11.38
C PHE A 16 23.76 2.78 -10.37
N ALA A 17 23.98 3.10 -9.09
CA ALA A 17 23.45 2.28 -8.01
C ALA A 17 21.92 2.47 -8.04
N LEU A 18 21.25 1.65 -8.85
CA LEU A 18 19.81 1.45 -8.78
C LEU A 18 19.52 1.07 -7.32
N ALA A 19 19.01 2.04 -6.56
CA ALA A 19 18.43 1.78 -5.26
C ALA A 19 17.34 0.75 -5.52
N ALA A 20 17.61 -0.51 -5.17
CA ALA A 20 16.62 -1.55 -5.18
C ALA A 20 15.55 -1.10 -4.19
N GLU A 21 14.51 -0.45 -4.70
CA GLU A 21 13.29 -0.18 -3.97
C GLU A 21 12.79 -1.55 -3.53
N SER A 22 13.04 -1.87 -2.27
CA SER A 22 12.50 -3.07 -1.65
C SER A 22 11.01 -3.03 -1.91
N ILE A 23 10.52 -3.95 -2.74
CA ILE A 23 9.11 -4.05 -3.11
C ILE A 23 8.35 -4.22 -1.80
N ALA A 24 7.80 -3.12 -1.30
CA ALA A 24 7.17 -3.08 0.00
C ALA A 24 5.83 -3.82 -0.15
N VAL A 25 5.83 -5.10 0.18
CA VAL A 25 4.64 -5.94 0.15
C VAL A 25 3.63 -5.36 1.15
N VAL A 26 2.44 -5.03 0.65
CA VAL A 26 1.37 -4.50 1.49
C VAL A 26 0.77 -5.65 2.30
N PRO A 27 0.67 -5.54 3.64
CA PRO A 27 0.13 -6.61 4.47
C PRO A 27 -1.36 -6.82 4.22
N ARG A 28 -1.89 -8.00 4.56
CA ARG A 28 -3.33 -8.29 4.50
C ARG A 28 -4.15 -7.31 5.35
N ASN A 29 -5.40 -7.08 4.96
CA ASN A 29 -6.34 -6.14 5.59
C ASN A 29 -5.90 -4.66 5.57
N SER A 30 -4.98 -4.32 4.66
CA SER A 30 -4.60 -2.94 4.35
C SER A 30 -5.70 -2.19 3.60
N TYR A 31 -5.69 -0.86 3.66
CA TYR A 31 -6.53 -0.06 2.78
C TYR A 31 -5.99 -0.05 1.35
N LEU A 32 -4.67 0.01 1.20
CA LEU A 32 -3.99 0.02 -0.10
C LEU A 32 -3.80 -1.39 -0.66
N ILE A 33 -3.66 -1.45 -1.97
CA ILE A 33 -3.31 -2.68 -2.71
C ILE A 33 -1.86 -2.67 -3.20
N ARG A 34 -1.24 -1.49 -3.28
CA ARG A 34 0.14 -1.25 -3.71
C ARG A 34 0.80 -0.27 -2.75
N PRO A 35 2.12 -0.37 -2.51
CA PRO A 35 2.84 0.61 -1.71
C PRO A 35 2.84 1.97 -2.42
N VAL A 36 2.86 3.05 -1.64
CA VAL A 36 2.84 4.43 -2.13
C VAL A 36 4.04 5.19 -1.59
N ALA A 37 4.72 5.95 -2.44
CA ALA A 37 5.90 6.73 -2.06
C ALA A 37 5.55 8.17 -1.68
N SER A 38 4.39 8.68 -2.11
CA SER A 38 3.96 10.06 -1.90
C SER A 38 2.46 10.19 -1.64
N ALA A 39 2.03 11.38 -1.20
CA ALA A 39 0.60 11.68 -1.00
C ALA A 39 -0.16 11.75 -2.34
N SER A 40 0.51 12.18 -3.42
CA SER A 40 -0.07 12.17 -4.77
C SER A 40 -0.29 10.76 -5.30
N ASP A 41 0.65 9.83 -5.05
CA ASP A 41 0.48 8.43 -5.45
C ASP A 41 -0.71 7.78 -4.72
N LEU A 42 -0.85 8.08 -3.42
CA LEU A 42 -1.99 7.67 -2.64
C LEU A 42 -3.30 8.24 -3.19
N ALA A 43 -3.35 9.53 -3.48
CA ALA A 43 -4.54 10.16 -4.07
C ALA A 43 -4.89 9.56 -5.43
N ASN A 44 -3.89 9.29 -6.28
CA ASN A 44 -4.08 8.63 -7.57
C ASN A 44 -4.62 7.22 -7.40
N GLN A 45 -4.07 6.44 -6.47
CA GLN A 45 -4.57 5.09 -6.18
C GLN A 45 -6.02 5.10 -5.68
N ILE A 46 -6.40 6.08 -4.83
CA ILE A 46 -7.79 6.23 -4.37
C ILE A 46 -8.73 6.55 -5.55
N ARG A 47 -8.26 7.30 -6.56
CA ARG A 47 -9.06 7.64 -7.74
C ARG A 47 -9.19 6.48 -8.72
N THR A 48 -8.11 5.73 -8.94
CA THR A 48 -8.06 4.69 -9.98
C THR A 48 -8.52 3.33 -9.49
N GLU A 49 -8.33 3.00 -8.22
CA GLU A 49 -8.62 1.66 -7.69
C GLU A 49 -9.96 1.65 -6.94
N PRO A 50 -11.02 1.03 -7.48
CA PRO A 50 -12.36 1.09 -6.90
C PRO A 50 -12.43 0.46 -5.50
N ILE A 51 -11.64 -0.60 -5.26
CA ILE A 51 -11.57 -1.26 -3.95
C ILE A 51 -11.00 -0.31 -2.89
N VAL A 52 -9.93 0.42 -3.22
CA VAL A 52 -9.30 1.38 -2.29
C VAL A 52 -10.24 2.56 -2.04
N ALA A 53 -10.87 3.07 -3.11
CA ALA A 53 -11.87 4.12 -3.05
C ALA A 53 -13.01 3.78 -2.08
N GLN A 54 -13.60 2.59 -2.22
CA GLN A 54 -14.71 2.13 -1.40
C GLN A 54 -14.33 1.98 0.07
N ARG A 55 -13.14 1.44 0.37
CA ARG A 55 -12.64 1.30 1.75
C ARG A 55 -12.53 2.65 2.45
N TYR A 56 -11.95 3.63 1.77
CA TYR A 56 -11.84 4.99 2.32
C TYR A 56 -13.18 5.70 2.44
N ALA A 57 -14.04 5.58 1.44
CA ALA A 57 -15.38 6.18 1.47
C ALA A 57 -16.21 5.65 2.64
N ARG A 58 -16.15 4.33 2.90
CA ARG A 58 -16.84 3.70 4.03
C ARG A 58 -16.28 4.16 5.38
N HIS A 59 -14.96 4.21 5.52
CA HIS A 59 -14.31 4.61 6.78
C HIS A 59 -14.62 6.06 7.14
N PHE A 60 -14.44 6.98 6.20
CA PHE A 60 -14.60 8.41 6.45
C PHE A 60 -16.02 8.93 6.22
N LYS A 61 -16.93 8.11 5.70
CA LYS A 61 -18.31 8.48 5.33
C LYS A 61 -18.35 9.69 4.38
N ARG A 62 -17.46 9.69 3.39
CA ARG A 62 -17.27 10.75 2.39
C ARG A 62 -17.08 10.15 1.02
N SER A 63 -17.24 10.97 -0.03
CA SER A 63 -16.95 10.49 -1.37
C SER A 63 -15.44 10.20 -1.52
N ALA A 64 -15.10 9.18 -2.31
CA ALA A 64 -13.69 8.84 -2.54
C ALA A 64 -12.91 10.01 -3.19
N TRP A 65 -13.58 10.80 -4.04
CA TRP A 65 -13.01 11.96 -4.70
C TRP A 65 -12.59 13.06 -3.72
N GLU A 66 -13.47 13.44 -2.79
CA GLU A 66 -13.16 14.40 -1.72
C GLU A 66 -11.99 13.93 -0.86
N ILE A 67 -11.92 12.62 -0.58
CA ILE A 67 -10.84 12.04 0.21
C ILE A 67 -9.51 12.12 -0.56
N ALA A 68 -9.50 11.77 -1.85
CA ALA A 68 -8.30 11.88 -2.68
C ALA A 68 -7.78 13.33 -2.75
N GLU A 69 -8.68 14.30 -2.94
CA GLU A 69 -8.34 15.72 -2.92
C GLU A 69 -7.82 16.18 -1.55
N TYR A 70 -8.44 15.71 -0.46
CA TYR A 70 -7.99 15.99 0.90
C TYR A 70 -6.57 15.46 1.14
N VAL A 71 -6.29 14.22 0.73
CA VAL A 71 -4.97 13.58 0.88
C VAL A 71 -3.90 14.41 0.17
N GLU A 72 -4.13 14.77 -1.08
CA GLU A 72 -3.18 15.53 -1.90
C GLU A 72 -2.89 16.93 -1.32
N LYS A 73 -3.95 17.65 -0.95
CA LYS A 73 -3.83 19.03 -0.46
C LYS A 73 -3.32 19.11 0.97
N ASN A 74 -3.79 18.22 1.86
CA ASN A 74 -3.62 18.37 3.30
C ASN A 74 -2.64 17.37 3.92
N LEU A 75 -2.24 16.28 3.25
CA LEU A 75 -1.32 15.31 3.85
C LEU A 75 0.09 15.43 3.27
N ARG A 76 1.09 15.18 4.12
CA ARG A 76 2.49 15.01 3.72
C ARG A 76 3.04 13.73 4.33
N LEU A 77 3.93 13.07 3.60
CA LEU A 77 4.66 11.91 4.12
C LEU A 77 5.73 12.38 5.11
N THR A 78 5.77 11.76 6.29
CA THR A 78 6.72 12.09 7.37
C THR A 78 7.00 10.84 8.20
N ARG A 79 8.05 10.87 9.02
CA ARG A 79 8.36 9.81 9.98
C ARG A 79 7.94 10.25 11.38
N LEU A 80 7.42 9.31 12.15
CA LEU A 80 6.96 9.57 13.51
C LEU A 80 8.14 9.96 14.44
N GLU A 81 8.06 11.08 15.15
CA GLU A 81 9.18 11.60 15.96
C GLU A 81 9.40 10.82 17.27
N LYS A 82 8.33 10.24 17.81
CA LYS A 82 8.31 9.49 19.08
C LYS A 82 7.43 8.27 18.91
N ALA A 83 7.67 7.22 19.69
CA ALA A 83 6.75 6.09 19.72
C ALA A 83 5.40 6.55 20.31
N GLN A 84 4.29 6.22 19.65
CA GLN A 84 2.96 6.63 20.10
C GLN A 84 1.93 5.53 19.80
N THR A 85 0.94 5.42 20.67
CA THR A 85 -0.14 4.44 20.55
C THR A 85 -1.30 5.04 19.77
N PHE A 86 -1.73 4.34 18.71
CA PHE A 86 -2.83 4.73 17.85
C PHE A 86 -3.88 3.64 17.74
N ASN A 87 -5.11 4.03 17.40
CA ASN A 87 -6.13 3.12 16.93
C ASN A 87 -5.94 2.94 15.43
N VAL A 88 -5.48 1.76 15.02
CA VAL A 88 -5.26 1.43 13.61
C VAL A 88 -6.51 0.75 13.08
N TYR A 89 -7.08 1.32 12.03
CA TYR A 89 -8.28 0.80 11.39
C TYR A 89 -7.86 -0.13 10.24
N TYR A 90 -8.45 -1.32 10.20
CA TYR A 90 -8.23 -2.34 9.18
C TYR A 90 -9.52 -2.55 8.40
N SER A 91 -9.36 -2.90 7.12
CA SER A 91 -10.47 -3.26 6.23
C SER A 91 -10.33 -4.71 5.79
N PRO A 92 -10.83 -5.68 6.57
CA PRO A 92 -11.02 -7.05 6.14
C PRO A 92 -11.91 -7.14 4.88
N PRO A 93 -11.86 -8.27 4.15
CA PRO A 93 -12.76 -8.53 3.03
C PRO A 93 -14.23 -8.66 3.45
N ASP A 94 -14.51 -9.00 4.71
CA ASP A 94 -15.87 -9.20 5.25
C ASP A 94 -16.64 -7.89 5.49
N ASP A 95 -16.15 -6.78 4.96
CA ASP A 95 -16.73 -5.43 5.07
C ASP A 95 -16.88 -4.83 6.48
N ARG A 96 -16.51 -5.56 7.53
CA ARG A 96 -16.53 -5.12 8.93
C ARG A 96 -15.34 -4.23 9.26
N LEU A 97 -15.58 -3.08 9.89
CA LEU A 97 -14.52 -2.20 10.37
C LEU A 97 -13.83 -2.81 11.60
N MET A 98 -12.54 -3.15 11.50
CA MET A 98 -11.75 -3.62 12.65
C MET A 98 -10.84 -2.52 13.19
N VAL A 99 -10.80 -2.36 14.51
CA VAL A 99 -9.96 -1.36 15.18
C VAL A 99 -9.02 -2.07 16.14
N VAL A 100 -7.71 -1.85 16.00
CA VAL A 100 -6.71 -2.42 16.90
C VAL A 100 -5.83 -1.31 17.45
N ARG A 101 -5.73 -1.22 18.77
CA ARG A 101 -4.80 -0.31 19.43
C ARG A 101 -3.38 -0.84 19.29
N ARG A 102 -2.50 -0.09 18.61
CA ARG A 102 -1.11 -0.48 18.35
C ARG A 102 -0.16 0.66 18.69
N THR A 103 0.95 0.33 19.35
CA THR A 103 2.07 1.25 19.55
C THR A 103 2.93 1.25 18.30
N LEU A 104 3.00 2.39 17.60
CA LEU A 104 3.89 2.57 16.46
C LEU A 104 5.25 3.08 16.95
N PRO A 105 6.37 2.45 16.55
CA PRO A 105 7.69 2.90 16.97
C PRO A 105 8.07 4.22 16.31
N LYS A 106 9.03 4.93 16.92
CA LYS A 106 9.68 6.10 16.34
C LYS A 106 10.26 5.75 14.96
N GLY A 107 10.15 6.68 14.01
CA GLY A 107 10.65 6.51 12.64
C GLY A 107 9.65 5.87 11.67
N THR A 108 8.51 5.35 12.16
CA THR A 108 7.48 4.75 11.29
C THR A 108 6.98 5.80 10.27
N PRO A 109 6.92 5.49 8.97
CA PRO A 109 6.42 6.41 7.97
C PRO A 109 4.89 6.53 8.07
N VAL A 110 4.41 7.77 8.17
CA VAL A 110 3.01 8.14 8.36
C VAL A 110 2.67 9.36 7.50
N PHE A 111 1.43 9.43 7.04
CA PHE A 111 0.89 10.65 6.44
C PHE A 111 0.35 11.53 7.55
N VAL A 112 0.93 12.72 7.68
CA VAL A 112 0.54 13.72 8.67
C VAL A 112 -0.19 14.88 7.99
N GLU A 113 -1.16 15.45 8.68
CA GLU A 113 -1.84 16.66 8.23
C GLU A 113 -0.87 17.86 8.27
N LYS A 114 -0.72 18.56 7.15
CA LYS A 114 0.25 19.66 6.96
C LYS A 114 0.03 20.80 7.97
N LYS A 115 -1.22 21.09 8.33
CA LYS A 115 -1.59 22.20 9.23
C LYS A 115 -1.34 21.88 10.70
N THR A 116 -1.74 20.69 11.13
CA THR A 116 -1.73 20.32 12.56
C THR A 116 -0.55 19.43 12.95
N GLY A 117 0.12 18.81 11.98
CA GLY A 117 1.14 17.78 12.20
C GLY A 117 0.58 16.46 12.72
N LYS A 118 -0.75 16.31 12.83
CA LYS A 118 -1.36 15.09 13.38
C LYS A 118 -1.24 13.94 12.37
N PRO A 119 -0.80 12.73 12.80
CA PRO A 119 -0.74 11.57 11.93
C PRO A 119 -2.15 11.05 11.65
N VAL A 120 -2.48 10.91 10.36
CA VAL A 120 -3.81 10.53 9.88
C VAL A 120 -3.81 9.11 9.31
N LEU A 121 -2.76 8.72 8.57
CA LEU A 121 -2.67 7.40 7.92
C LEU A 121 -1.27 6.80 8.11
N LYS A 122 -1.17 5.47 8.15
CA LYS A 122 0.12 4.76 8.13
C LYS A 122 0.58 4.56 6.68
N ALA A 123 1.78 5.02 6.32
CA ALA A 123 2.19 5.13 4.92
C ALA A 123 2.28 3.77 4.19
N ASN A 124 2.85 2.75 4.84
CA ASN A 124 3.09 1.45 4.20
C ASN A 124 1.81 0.68 3.80
N CYS A 125 0.66 1.01 4.39
CA CYS A 125 -0.57 0.25 4.19
C CYS A 125 -1.83 1.11 4.01
N GLY A 126 -1.69 2.44 4.11
CA GLY A 126 -2.78 3.42 4.05
C GLY A 126 -3.80 3.35 5.19
N ASN A 127 -3.59 2.49 6.20
CA ASN A 127 -4.55 2.31 7.27
C ASN A 127 -4.77 3.62 8.05
N PRO A 128 -6.03 4.04 8.25
CA PRO A 128 -6.35 5.20 9.07
C PRO A 128 -5.87 5.03 10.51
N LEU A 129 -5.47 6.15 11.10
CA LEU A 129 -5.13 6.31 12.52
C LEU A 129 -6.17 7.16 13.26
N THR A 130 -7.09 7.80 12.51
CA THR A 130 -8.20 8.60 13.04
C THR A 130 -9.54 8.09 12.49
N PRO A 131 -10.63 8.17 13.28
CA PRO A 131 -11.95 7.77 12.84
C PRO A 131 -12.54 8.73 11.80
N ALA A 132 -12.16 10.01 11.86
CA ALA A 132 -12.67 11.05 10.98
C ALA A 132 -11.53 11.97 10.55
N VAL A 133 -11.71 12.60 9.38
CA VAL A 133 -10.89 13.71 8.90
C VAL A 133 -11.76 14.96 8.82
N SER A 134 -11.18 16.10 9.22
CA SER A 134 -11.84 17.40 9.15
C SER A 134 -11.79 17.93 7.71
N ILE A 135 -12.57 17.31 6.82
CA ILE A 135 -12.81 17.86 5.49
C ILE A 135 -13.88 18.95 5.67
N ARG A 136 -13.53 20.21 5.34
CA ARG A 136 -14.53 21.26 5.25
C ARG A 136 -15.53 20.81 4.20
N THR A 137 -16.73 20.45 4.65
CA THR A 137 -17.83 20.20 3.72
C THR A 137 -18.03 21.50 2.97
N PRO A 138 -17.97 21.51 1.62
CA PRO A 138 -18.40 22.68 0.87
C PRO A 138 -19.76 23.02 1.44
N GLN A 139 -19.90 24.20 2.07
CA GLN A 139 -21.22 24.62 2.52
C GLN A 139 -22.07 24.54 1.27
N ALA A 140 -23.08 23.66 1.30
CA ALA A 140 -24.01 23.51 0.19
C ALA A 140 -24.39 24.93 -0.17
N GLN A 141 -23.97 25.37 -1.36
CA GLN A 141 -24.28 26.70 -1.82
C GLN A 141 -25.79 26.75 -1.70
N VAL A 142 -26.28 27.59 -0.77
CA VAL A 142 -27.71 27.77 -0.55
C VAL A 142 -28.27 27.90 -1.95
N PRO A 143 -29.23 27.03 -2.36
CA PRO A 143 -29.76 27.03 -3.71
C PRO A 143 -30.00 28.48 -4.04
N ILE A 144 -29.24 29.01 -5.00
CA ILE A 144 -29.44 30.37 -5.46
C ILE A 144 -30.90 30.33 -5.85
N GLU A 145 -31.76 31.01 -5.08
CA GLU A 145 -33.17 31.14 -5.42
C GLU A 145 -33.11 31.63 -6.85
N VAL A 146 -33.44 30.74 -7.78
CA VAL A 146 -33.55 31.10 -9.18
C VAL A 146 -34.77 32.00 -9.14
N THR A 147 -34.54 33.29 -8.94
CA THR A 147 -35.52 34.34 -9.12
C THR A 147 -36.07 34.05 -10.49
N SER A 148 -37.25 33.46 -10.51
CA SER A 148 -38.01 33.14 -11.70
C SER A 148 -38.09 34.43 -12.48
N ILE A 149 -37.19 34.61 -13.45
CA ILE A 149 -37.32 35.67 -14.43
C ILE A 149 -38.62 35.32 -15.12
N ALA A 150 -39.66 36.09 -14.82
CA ALA A 150 -40.98 35.94 -15.40
C ALA A 150 -40.80 35.88 -16.91
N THR A 151 -41.03 34.69 -17.48
CA THR A 151 -41.07 34.49 -18.92
C THR A 151 -42.02 35.55 -19.47
N PRO A 152 -41.55 36.50 -20.30
CA PRO A 152 -42.43 37.50 -20.88
C PRO A 152 -43.51 36.75 -21.66
N GLN A 153 -44.76 37.02 -21.29
CA GLN A 153 -45.95 36.43 -21.88
C GLN A 153 -45.88 36.65 -23.41
N PRO A 154 -45.88 35.59 -24.24
CA PRO A 154 -45.82 35.76 -25.69
C PRO A 154 -47.12 36.44 -26.13
N VAL A 155 -47.00 37.70 -26.57
CA VAL A 155 -48.08 38.41 -27.22
C VAL A 155 -48.26 37.77 -28.59
N PHE A 156 -49.34 37.01 -28.76
CA PHE A 156 -49.75 36.49 -30.07
C PHE A 156 -50.14 37.68 -30.97
N ALA A 157 -49.17 38.16 -31.75
CA ALA A 157 -49.45 39.00 -32.90
C ALA A 157 -49.97 38.10 -34.03
N ALA A 158 -51.23 38.33 -34.40
CA ALA A 158 -51.91 37.71 -35.51
C ALA A 158 -51.35 38.15 -36.88
N MET A 159 -51.44 37.25 -37.87
CA MET A 159 -51.29 37.46 -39.32
C MET A 159 -49.85 37.84 -39.77
N ILE A 160 -49.23 37.26 -40.80
CA ILE A 160 -49.64 37.16 -42.21
C ILE A 160 -48.85 36.03 -42.91
N ASP A 161 -49.59 35.22 -43.66
CA ASP A 161 -49.34 34.61 -45.00
C ASP A 161 -47.94 34.75 -45.67
N ALA A 162 -47.28 33.61 -45.93
CA ALA A 162 -46.59 33.25 -47.19
C ALA A 162 -45.63 32.04 -46.98
N PRO A 163 -45.68 30.98 -47.81
CA PRO A 163 -44.71 29.90 -47.78
C PRO A 163 -43.44 30.29 -48.55
N GLN A 164 -42.32 30.50 -47.84
CA GLN A 164 -41.00 30.52 -48.47
C GLN A 164 -40.26 29.22 -48.19
N LEU A 165 -39.85 28.56 -49.28
CA LEU A 165 -39.03 27.34 -49.30
C LEU A 165 -37.57 27.70 -48.98
N PRO A 166 -36.97 27.18 -47.89
CA PRO A 166 -35.53 27.26 -47.68
C PRO A 166 -34.81 26.12 -48.42
N THR A 167 -33.95 26.49 -49.36
CA THR A 167 -32.90 25.64 -49.94
C THR A 167 -31.96 25.18 -48.82
N VAL A 168 -31.92 23.87 -48.56
CA VAL A 168 -30.97 23.24 -47.64
C VAL A 168 -29.72 22.86 -48.43
N GLU A 169 -28.61 23.55 -48.18
CA GLU A 169 -27.28 23.17 -48.65
C GLU A 169 -26.75 22.05 -47.75
N LEU A 170 -26.79 20.81 -48.23
CA LEU A 170 -26.19 19.66 -47.57
C LEU A 170 -24.66 19.78 -47.60
N VAL A 171 -24.04 20.07 -46.45
CA VAL A 171 -22.60 19.85 -46.25
C VAL A 171 -22.41 18.42 -45.74
N GLU A 172 -22.04 17.56 -46.68
CA GLU A 172 -21.67 16.16 -46.52
C GLU A 172 -20.39 16.06 -45.66
N THR A 173 -20.54 15.72 -44.38
CA THR A 173 -19.41 15.41 -43.49
C THR A 173 -19.17 13.90 -43.54
N ALA A 174 -18.02 13.53 -44.09
CA ALA A 174 -17.58 12.16 -44.32
C ALA A 174 -17.66 11.28 -43.06
N GLU A 175 -18.36 10.16 -43.23
CA GLU A 175 -18.58 9.07 -42.30
C GLU A 175 -17.34 8.17 -42.27
N ALA A 176 -16.76 7.96 -41.09
CA ALA A 176 -15.71 6.97 -40.88
C ALA A 176 -16.38 5.64 -40.45
N PRO A 177 -15.94 4.48 -40.97
CA PRO A 177 -16.57 3.20 -40.68
C PRO A 177 -16.15 2.70 -39.29
N LEU A 178 -17.12 2.58 -38.38
CA LEU A 178 -16.97 1.81 -37.15
C LEU A 178 -17.37 0.37 -37.45
N GLU A 179 -16.37 -0.52 -37.46
CA GLU A 179 -16.53 -1.96 -37.58
C GLU A 179 -17.47 -2.53 -36.51
N GLU A 180 -18.47 -3.21 -37.03
CA GLU A 180 -19.36 -4.15 -36.39
C GLU A 180 -18.57 -5.36 -35.87
N VAL A 181 -18.52 -5.54 -34.54
CA VAL A 181 -18.24 -6.86 -33.95
C VAL A 181 -19.34 -7.21 -32.98
N VAL A 182 -20.18 -8.10 -33.50
CA VAL A 182 -21.19 -8.93 -32.84
C VAL A 182 -20.64 -9.57 -31.56
N ALA A 183 -21.32 -9.33 -30.45
CA ALA A 183 -21.33 -10.26 -29.31
C ALA A 183 -22.76 -10.31 -28.77
N ALA A 184 -23.45 -11.39 -29.15
CA ALA A 184 -24.66 -11.85 -28.51
C ALA A 184 -24.34 -12.28 -27.07
N ASP A 185 -25.09 -11.79 -26.09
CA ASP A 185 -25.43 -12.55 -24.87
C ASP A 185 -26.61 -11.86 -24.18
N VAL A 186 -27.83 -12.37 -24.38
CA VAL A 186 -28.59 -13.13 -23.37
C VAL A 186 -28.82 -12.31 -22.10
N LEU A 187 -29.97 -11.64 -22.06
CA LEU A 187 -30.59 -11.18 -20.82
C LEU A 187 -31.36 -12.35 -20.20
N PRO A 188 -31.00 -12.83 -19.00
CA PRO A 188 -31.92 -13.65 -18.22
C PRO A 188 -32.86 -12.75 -17.43
N THR A 189 -34.13 -12.94 -17.75
CA THR A 189 -35.34 -12.60 -17.01
C THR A 189 -35.20 -12.82 -15.49
N GLU A 190 -35.55 -11.77 -14.74
CA GLU A 190 -36.33 -11.76 -13.51
C GLU A 190 -36.49 -13.12 -12.78
N THR A 191 -35.81 -13.27 -11.64
CA THR A 191 -36.30 -14.10 -10.54
C THR A 191 -36.17 -13.33 -9.23
N LEU A 192 -37.20 -12.52 -8.98
CA LEU A 192 -37.52 -11.95 -7.68
C LEU A 192 -37.92 -13.12 -6.76
N VAL A 193 -36.95 -13.66 -6.02
CA VAL A 193 -37.19 -14.59 -4.91
C VAL A 193 -37.17 -13.77 -3.63
N GLU A 194 -38.35 -13.28 -3.28
CA GLU A 194 -38.68 -12.79 -1.96
C GLU A 194 -38.93 -14.00 -1.06
N THR A 195 -37.86 -14.53 -0.46
CA THR A 195 -37.97 -15.50 0.64
C THR A 195 -37.47 -14.87 1.92
N LEU A 196 -38.45 -14.36 2.66
CA LEU A 196 -38.43 -14.09 4.09
C LEU A 196 -37.97 -15.34 4.87
N PRO A 197 -36.96 -15.26 5.75
CA PRO A 197 -36.82 -16.22 6.83
C PRO A 197 -37.36 -15.57 8.11
N GLU A 198 -38.64 -15.85 8.36
CA GLU A 198 -39.21 -15.89 9.70
C GLU A 198 -38.67 -17.13 10.42
N ALA A 199 -37.84 -16.92 11.45
CA ALA A 199 -37.73 -17.75 12.66
C ALA A 199 -36.45 -17.42 13.45
N ALA A 200 -36.63 -16.69 14.54
CA ALA A 200 -35.99 -17.00 15.82
C ALA A 200 -37.16 -17.33 16.79
N PRO A 201 -37.01 -18.16 17.85
CA PRO A 201 -35.78 -18.55 18.55
C PRO A 201 -35.71 -20.06 18.95
N GLU A 202 -34.51 -20.62 19.12
CA GLU A 202 -34.35 -21.77 20.03
C GLU A 202 -32.94 -21.83 20.64
N PRO A 203 -32.82 -21.79 21.99
CA PRO A 203 -31.54 -21.96 22.68
C PRO A 203 -31.35 -23.43 23.07
N GLU A 204 -30.62 -24.18 22.25
CA GLU A 204 -30.13 -25.51 22.64
C GLU A 204 -28.66 -25.46 23.11
N ALA A 205 -28.45 -26.27 24.14
CA ALA A 205 -27.29 -26.38 25.02
C ALA A 205 -25.97 -26.79 24.33
N PRO A 206 -24.81 -26.55 24.97
CA PRO A 206 -23.50 -26.82 24.40
C PRO A 206 -23.19 -28.33 24.31
N PRO A 207 -22.73 -28.85 23.14
CA PRO A 207 -22.07 -30.14 23.09
C PRO A 207 -20.62 -30.01 23.59
N VAL A 208 -20.35 -30.71 24.69
CA VAL A 208 -19.02 -31.12 25.14
C VAL A 208 -18.41 -32.01 24.06
N VAL A 209 -17.36 -31.53 23.36
CA VAL A 209 -16.50 -32.38 22.53
C VAL A 209 -15.02 -32.05 22.77
N MET A 210 -14.46 -32.88 23.63
CA MET A 210 -13.14 -33.50 23.58
C MET A 210 -11.96 -32.71 22.97
N ALA A 211 -11.03 -32.39 23.85
CA ALA A 211 -9.65 -32.07 23.52
C ALA A 211 -9.00 -33.22 22.73
N VAL A 212 -8.73 -32.99 21.44
CA VAL A 212 -7.77 -33.81 20.70
C VAL A 212 -6.40 -33.20 20.96
N ALA A 213 -5.66 -33.88 21.81
CA ALA A 213 -4.22 -33.69 21.95
C ALA A 213 -3.49 -34.24 20.72
N SER A 214 -2.35 -33.62 20.43
CA SER A 214 -1.20 -34.16 19.70
C SER A 214 -1.13 -33.89 18.20
N SER A 215 -0.23 -32.97 17.82
CA SER A 215 0.85 -33.31 16.87
C SER A 215 1.93 -32.22 16.87
N SER A 216 3.08 -32.62 17.45
CA SER A 216 4.45 -32.30 17.03
C SER A 216 4.84 -30.85 16.74
N ALA A 217 5.57 -30.32 17.71
CA ALA A 217 6.52 -29.24 17.57
C ALA A 217 7.44 -29.40 16.34
N ASN A 218 7.35 -28.44 15.41
CA ASN A 218 8.50 -28.03 14.61
C ASN A 218 8.82 -26.58 15.01
N GLN A 219 9.50 -26.45 16.14
CA GLN A 219 9.98 -25.16 16.65
C GLN A 219 11.16 -24.73 15.80
N ILE A 220 10.90 -23.92 14.78
CA ILE A 220 11.93 -23.05 14.22
C ILE A 220 12.16 -21.95 15.27
N PRO A 221 13.37 -21.77 15.81
CA PRO A 221 13.62 -20.74 16.82
C PRO A 221 13.38 -19.36 16.19
N MET A 222 12.26 -18.73 16.53
CA MET A 222 12.02 -17.31 16.27
C MET A 222 12.92 -16.50 17.20
N ILE A 223 14.08 -16.09 16.69
CA ILE A 223 14.94 -15.08 17.31
C ILE A 223 14.23 -13.74 17.14
N SER A 224 13.34 -13.43 18.09
CA SER A 224 12.66 -12.14 18.18
C SER A 224 13.40 -11.26 19.18
N GLY A 225 13.93 -10.14 18.69
CA GLY A 225 14.24 -8.97 19.51
C GLY A 225 15.71 -8.81 19.90
N GLY A 226 16.38 -7.88 19.22
CA GLY A 226 17.60 -7.26 19.75
C GLY A 226 18.69 -6.99 18.72
N GLY A 227 18.51 -5.95 17.90
CA GLY A 227 19.61 -5.14 17.35
C GLY A 227 20.83 -5.82 16.72
N PHE A 228 20.71 -7.03 16.16
CA PHE A 228 21.83 -7.71 15.51
C PHE A 228 21.82 -7.41 14.02
N ASN A 229 22.83 -6.68 13.57
CA ASN A 229 22.99 -6.20 12.19
C ASN A 229 23.40 -7.39 11.30
N TRP A 230 22.43 -8.19 10.82
CA TRP A 230 22.65 -9.39 9.98
C TRP A 230 23.04 -9.12 8.52
N LEU A 231 23.19 -7.85 8.14
CA LEU A 231 23.65 -7.44 6.81
C LEU A 231 24.98 -8.07 6.32
N PRO A 232 25.98 -8.45 7.16
CA PRO A 232 27.18 -9.12 6.65
C PRO A 232 27.02 -10.64 6.45
N PHE A 233 25.88 -11.25 6.81
CA PHE A 233 25.64 -12.70 6.69
C PHE A 233 24.76 -13.11 5.48
N LEU A 234 24.29 -12.15 4.69
CA LEU A 234 23.52 -12.42 3.47
C LEU A 234 24.22 -13.30 2.40
N PRO A 235 25.56 -13.30 2.20
CA PRO A 235 26.14 -14.19 1.20
C PRO A 235 26.12 -15.68 1.62
N PHE A 236 25.87 -15.99 2.90
CA PHE A 236 25.82 -17.38 3.39
C PHE A 236 24.44 -18.04 3.20
N ILE A 237 23.34 -17.29 3.13
CA ILE A 237 21.99 -17.86 2.99
C ILE A 237 21.69 -18.26 1.54
N ALA A 238 22.30 -17.58 0.55
CA ALA A 238 22.15 -17.92 -0.86
C ALA A 238 22.70 -19.31 -1.22
N VAL A 239 23.63 -19.86 -0.44
CA VAL A 239 24.20 -21.21 -0.65
C VAL A 239 23.26 -22.31 -0.14
N ILE A 240 22.36 -22.01 0.81
CA ILE A 240 21.49 -23.02 1.43
C ILE A 240 20.17 -23.19 0.67
N VAL A 241 19.66 -22.14 0.00
CA VAL A 241 18.37 -22.20 -0.72
C VAL A 241 18.49 -22.84 -2.11
N ALA A 242 19.69 -22.96 -2.69
CA ALA A 242 19.89 -23.64 -3.97
C ALA A 242 19.87 -25.18 -3.89
N ARG A 243 19.50 -25.78 -2.75
CA ARG A 243 19.56 -27.25 -2.54
C ARG A 243 18.25 -27.90 -2.05
N ALA A 244 17.11 -27.21 -2.22
CA ALA A 244 15.81 -27.77 -1.88
C ALA A 244 14.91 -27.81 -3.14
N GLY A 245 15.18 -28.79 -3.99
CA GLY A 245 14.36 -29.15 -5.15
C GLY A 245 14.94 -30.40 -5.82
N ASP A 246 14.37 -31.57 -5.48
CA ASP A 246 14.27 -32.75 -6.35
C ASP A 246 13.91 -32.30 -7.78
N ASP A 247 14.46 -32.81 -8.89
CA ASP A 247 14.74 -34.20 -9.23
C ASP A 247 16.07 -34.35 -10.03
N ASP A 248 16.75 -35.49 -9.80
CA ASP A 248 17.71 -36.19 -10.66
C ASP A 248 18.58 -35.38 -11.63
N PHE A 249 19.64 -34.76 -11.11
CA PHE A 249 20.89 -34.62 -11.86
C PHE A 249 22.06 -34.87 -10.92
N GLU A 250 23.03 -35.66 -11.38
CA GLU A 250 24.30 -35.93 -10.70
C GLU A 250 25.32 -34.88 -11.20
N PRO A 251 25.50 -33.71 -10.55
CA PRO A 251 26.44 -32.73 -11.02
C PRO A 251 27.86 -33.20 -10.75
N ILE A 252 28.57 -33.55 -11.84
CA ILE A 252 30.02 -33.65 -11.84
C ILE A 252 30.56 -32.27 -11.45
N PRO A 253 31.33 -32.14 -10.34
CA PRO A 253 31.83 -30.84 -9.91
C PRO A 253 32.88 -30.34 -10.91
N GLU A 254 32.57 -29.24 -11.59
CA GLU A 254 33.55 -28.55 -12.42
C GLU A 254 34.61 -27.86 -11.53
N PRO A 255 35.89 -27.85 -11.94
CA PRO A 255 36.99 -27.30 -11.12
C PRO A 255 36.85 -25.80 -10.82
N THR A 256 35.99 -25.09 -11.53
CA THR A 256 35.69 -23.67 -11.34
C THR A 256 34.91 -23.38 -10.07
N SER A 257 34.00 -24.26 -9.65
CA SER A 257 33.20 -24.07 -8.43
C SER A 257 34.07 -24.12 -7.17
N LEU A 258 35.13 -24.93 -7.19
CA LEU A 258 36.08 -25.07 -6.08
C LEU A 258 36.96 -23.82 -5.92
N MET A 259 37.32 -23.16 -7.02
CA MET A 259 38.06 -21.88 -6.97
C MET A 259 37.21 -20.74 -6.37
N VAL A 260 35.94 -20.64 -6.75
CA VAL A 260 35.04 -19.60 -6.22
C VAL A 260 34.85 -19.75 -4.71
N LEU A 261 34.72 -20.99 -4.23
CA LEU A 261 34.58 -21.27 -2.79
C LEU A 261 35.87 -20.99 -2.00
N GLY A 262 37.04 -21.31 -2.58
CA GLY A 262 38.34 -21.02 -1.97
C GLY A 262 38.62 -19.51 -1.86
N MET A 263 38.23 -18.73 -2.87
CA MET A 263 38.48 -17.29 -2.90
C MET A 263 37.63 -16.55 -1.84
N GLY A 264 36.37 -16.95 -1.64
CA GLY A 264 35.50 -16.36 -0.61
C GLY A 264 35.98 -16.57 0.83
N LEU A 265 36.58 -17.73 1.13
CA LEU A 265 37.09 -18.05 2.48
C LEU A 265 38.34 -17.25 2.85
N SER A 266 39.21 -16.92 1.89
CA SER A 266 40.45 -16.18 2.14
C SER A 266 40.23 -14.75 2.65
N VAL A 267 39.13 -14.10 2.26
CA VAL A 267 38.79 -12.72 2.66
C VAL A 267 38.23 -12.67 4.08
N LEU A 268 37.60 -13.75 4.57
CA LEU A 268 36.99 -13.80 5.90
C LEU A 268 38.00 -14.06 7.04
N TYR A 269 39.11 -14.75 6.74
CA TYR A 269 40.09 -15.12 7.77
C TYR A 269 40.73 -13.93 8.53
N PRO A 270 41.21 -12.84 7.88
CA PRO A 270 41.83 -11.73 8.60
C PRO A 270 40.85 -10.83 9.39
N LEU A 271 39.56 -10.83 9.03
CA LEU A 271 38.55 -9.99 9.70
C LEU A 271 38.06 -10.59 11.02
N SER A 272 38.01 -11.93 11.13
CA SER A 272 37.58 -12.63 12.34
C SER A 272 38.49 -12.37 13.55
N ARG A 273 39.81 -12.23 13.34
CA ARG A 273 40.78 -12.00 14.43
C ARG A 273 40.65 -10.64 15.13
N LYS A 274 40.11 -9.61 14.46
CA LYS A 274 40.00 -8.26 15.06
C LYS A 274 38.75 -8.07 15.92
N VAL A 275 37.70 -8.85 15.72
CA VAL A 275 36.42 -8.66 16.43
C VAL A 275 36.49 -9.26 17.85
N PHE A 276 37.24 -10.34 18.04
CA PHE A 276 37.36 -10.98 19.36
C PHE A 276 38.13 -10.16 20.41
N SER A 277 39.05 -9.27 20.03
CA SER A 277 39.82 -8.49 21.02
C SER A 277 39.00 -7.37 21.68
N ARG A 278 37.94 -6.86 21.03
CA ARG A 278 37.10 -5.79 21.61
C ARG A 278 36.12 -6.28 22.66
N SER A 279 35.76 -7.57 22.65
CA SER A 279 34.75 -8.11 23.58
C SER A 279 35.28 -8.27 25.01
N GLN A 280 36.59 -8.44 25.22
CA GLN A 280 37.13 -8.67 26.56
C GLN A 280 37.20 -7.38 27.41
N ASN A 281 37.37 -6.21 26.80
CA ASN A 281 37.48 -4.95 27.56
C ASN A 281 36.14 -4.42 28.10
N SER A 282 35.00 -4.94 27.62
CA SER A 282 33.67 -4.46 28.04
C SER A 282 33.22 -5.03 29.39
N SER A 283 33.74 -6.19 29.81
CA SER A 283 33.21 -6.88 31.00
C SER A 283 33.83 -6.40 32.32
N GLN A 284 34.92 -5.62 32.29
CA GLN A 284 35.58 -5.13 33.51
C GLN A 284 35.00 -3.82 34.06
N ARG A 285 34.09 -3.13 33.36
CA ARG A 285 33.69 -1.75 33.72
C ARG A 285 32.35 -1.63 34.47
N THR A 286 31.67 -2.72 34.78
CA THR A 286 30.30 -2.69 35.35
C THR A 286 30.20 -3.20 36.79
N GLY A 287 31.33 -3.41 37.47
CA GLY A 287 31.36 -3.95 38.85
C GLY A 287 31.20 -2.93 39.98
N ASP A 288 31.43 -1.64 39.74
CA ASP A 288 31.71 -0.68 40.82
C ASP A 288 30.70 0.47 40.89
N SER A 289 29.43 0.21 41.18
CA SER A 289 28.55 1.28 41.70
C SER A 289 27.24 0.70 42.26
N ASN A 290 27.23 0.32 43.54
CA ASN A 290 26.03 0.37 44.39
C ASN A 290 26.36 0.05 45.85
N THR A 291 27.02 0.98 46.54
CA THR A 291 26.97 1.08 48.01
C THR A 291 27.16 2.54 48.38
N HIS A 292 26.07 3.28 48.60
CA HIS A 292 25.94 4.38 49.57
C HIS A 292 24.66 5.17 49.26
N SER A 293 23.63 5.01 50.10
CA SER A 293 23.24 6.07 51.03
C SER A 293 21.99 5.65 51.80
N ALA A 294 22.10 5.89 53.10
CA ALA A 294 21.08 5.81 54.14
C ALA A 294 20.13 7.01 54.09
#